data_AF-B3XXG2-F1
#
_entry.id   AF-B3XXG2-F1
#
_cell.length_a   1.000
_cell.length_b   1.000
_cell.length_c   1.000
_cell.angle_alpha   90.00
_cell.angle_beta   90.00
_cell.angle_gamma   90.00
#
_symmetry.space_group_name_H-M   'P 1'
#
loop_
_entity.id
_entity.type
_entity.pdbx_description
1 polymer ?
#
loop_
_entity_poly.entity_id
_entity_poly.type
_entity_poly.pdbx_seq_one_letter_code
_entity_poly.pdbx_strand_id
1 'polypeptide(L)'
;GTCSYLRWYMNGKTGASYPSSQQVNAAIEGKIRRLVSHSRGWEFAVHMLAQAGDPDTAYNLARNDWHRFGQALQAILVSGQSRGVFPSPHNYKLDHTDGSEWDCNYDFQCYFLYQQRAELYRWIDLRCEHMLVDPRGL
;
A
#
# COMPACT_ATOMS: atom_id res chain seq x y z
N GLY A 1 -12.45 -1.85 -10.37
CA GLY A 1 -11.95 -0.50 -10.01
C GLY A 1 -10.87 -0.63 -8.97
N THR A 2 -9.92 0.30 -8.92
CA THR A 2 -8.78 0.24 -8.01
C THR A 2 -9.00 1.19 -6.83
N CYS A 3 -9.59 0.67 -5.75
CA CYS A 3 -9.93 1.47 -4.55
C CYS A 3 -8.69 2.13 -3.90
N SER A 4 -7.48 1.64 -4.16
CA SER A 4 -6.24 2.26 -3.69
C SER A 4 -6.05 3.69 -4.21
N TYR A 5 -6.44 3.99 -5.46
CA TYR A 5 -6.37 5.35 -5.99
C TYR A 5 -7.44 6.25 -5.38
N LEU A 6 -8.64 5.71 -5.10
CA LEU A 6 -9.68 6.45 -4.40
C LEU A 6 -9.21 6.83 -2.99
N ARG A 7 -8.54 5.91 -2.28
CA ARG A 7 -7.96 6.20 -0.97
C ARG A 7 -6.92 7.31 -1.05
N TRP A 8 -6.06 7.31 -2.06
CA TRP A 8 -5.09 8.37 -2.31
C TRP A 8 -5.76 9.72 -2.64
N TYR A 9 -6.83 9.69 -3.44
CA TYR A 9 -7.58 10.89 -3.80
C TYR A 9 -8.28 11.53 -2.59
N MET A 10 -8.89 10.72 -1.72
CA MET A 10 -9.61 11.20 -0.53
C MET A 10 -8.69 11.65 0.60
N ASN A 11 -7.57 10.95 0.82
CA ASN A 11 -6.67 11.20 1.96
C ASN A 11 -5.40 11.97 1.57
N GLY A 12 -5.30 12.39 0.31
CA GLY A 12 -4.09 12.98 -0.24
C GLY A 12 -2.91 11.99 -0.39
N LYS A 13 -1.76 12.52 -0.79
CA LYS A 13 -0.51 11.76 -0.86
C LYS A 13 -0.11 11.32 0.55
N THR A 14 -0.11 10.01 0.81
CA THR A 14 0.69 9.46 1.92
C THR A 14 2.11 9.97 1.73
N GLY A 15 2.72 10.59 2.75
CA GLY A 15 4.04 11.24 2.65
C GLY A 15 5.20 10.38 2.15
N ALA A 16 5.00 9.07 1.96
CA ALA A 16 6.00 8.12 1.51
C ALA A 16 6.04 7.90 -0.02
N SER A 17 6.22 8.96 -0.80
CA SER A 17 6.84 8.83 -2.12
C SER A 17 7.78 10.00 -2.32
N TYR A 18 8.84 9.99 -1.53
CA TYR A 18 10.02 10.73 -1.93
C TYR A 18 10.54 10.08 -3.22
N PRO A 19 10.81 10.85 -4.28
CA PRO A 19 11.52 10.31 -5.43
C PRO A 19 12.90 9.85 -4.96
N SER A 20 13.05 8.56 -4.69
CA SER A 20 14.36 8.02 -4.32
C SER A 20 15.19 7.90 -5.59
N SER A 21 16.45 8.33 -5.53
CA SER A 21 17.39 8.11 -6.62
C SER A 21 17.42 6.63 -7.03
N GLN A 22 17.60 6.36 -8.32
CA GLN A 22 17.78 5.00 -8.85
C GLN A 22 18.88 4.23 -8.09
N GLN A 23 19.87 4.95 -7.56
CA GLN A 23 20.93 4.40 -6.71
C GLN A 23 20.40 3.86 -5.37
N VAL A 24 19.44 4.55 -4.74
CA VAL A 24 18.81 4.10 -3.48
C VAL A 24 17.99 2.83 -3.73
N ASN A 25 17.21 2.80 -4.81
CA ASN A 25 16.45 1.61 -5.20
C ASN A 25 17.36 0.40 -5.46
N ALA A 26 18.43 0.59 -6.25
CA ALA A 26 19.39 -0.48 -6.54
C ALA A 26 20.10 -0.98 -5.27
N ALA A 27 20.43 -0.09 -4.33
CA ALA A 27 21.03 -0.46 -3.05
C ALA A 27 20.07 -1.29 -2.18
N ILE A 28 18.79 -0.90 -2.12
CA ILE A 28 17.76 -1.65 -1.39
C ILE A 28 17.55 -3.02 -2.02
N GLU A 29 17.40 -3.11 -3.34
CA GLU A 29 17.26 -4.38 -4.06
C GLU A 29 18.46 -5.30 -3.83
N GLY A 30 19.67 -4.76 -3.92
CA GLY A 30 20.90 -5.51 -3.63
C GLY A 30 20.93 -6.04 -2.20
N LYS A 31 20.43 -5.27 -1.24
CA LYS A 31 20.35 -5.67 0.17
C LYS A 31 19.29 -6.75 0.40
N ILE A 32 18.10 -6.61 -0.20
CA ILE A 32 17.05 -7.64 -0.16
C ILE A 32 17.57 -8.94 -0.75
N ARG A 33 18.24 -8.90 -1.91
CA ARG A 33 18.80 -10.08 -2.56
C ARG A 33 19.77 -10.86 -1.66
N ARG A 34 20.64 -10.14 -0.93
CA ARG A 34 21.55 -10.73 0.05
C ARG A 34 20.82 -11.34 1.24
N LEU A 35 19.75 -10.71 1.72
CA LEU A 35 18.96 -11.24 2.84
C LEU A 35 18.21 -12.50 2.40
N VAL A 36 17.56 -12.48 1.24
CA VAL A 36 16.82 -13.62 0.69
C VAL A 36 17.68 -14.87 0.53
N SER A 37 18.98 -14.73 0.23
CA SER A 37 19.89 -15.87 0.08
C SER A 37 20.32 -16.52 1.40
N HIS A 38 19.99 -15.93 2.56
CA HIS A 38 20.32 -16.49 3.88
C HIS A 38 19.11 -17.21 4.49
N SER A 39 19.36 -18.36 5.13
CA SER A 39 18.31 -19.19 5.76
C SER A 39 17.51 -18.47 6.86
N ARG A 40 18.12 -17.47 7.53
CA ARG A 40 17.48 -16.60 8.54
C ARG A 40 17.37 -15.14 8.08
N GLY A 41 17.38 -14.92 6.77
CA GLY A 41 17.40 -13.60 6.16
C GLY A 41 16.25 -12.69 6.58
N TRP A 42 15.06 -13.27 6.75
CA TRP A 42 13.88 -12.52 7.18
C TRP A 42 14.00 -12.01 8.60
N GLU A 43 14.43 -12.84 9.54
CA GLU A 43 14.62 -12.46 10.94
C GLU A 43 15.66 -11.34 11.07
N PHE A 44 16.75 -11.41 10.29
CA PHE A 44 17.73 -10.34 10.23
C PHE A 44 17.17 -9.05 9.61
N ALA A 45 16.29 -9.17 8.59
CA ALA A 45 15.65 -8.02 7.96
C ALA A 45 14.73 -7.27 8.94
N VAL A 46 13.88 -8.01 9.66
CA VAL A 46 12.98 -7.44 10.68
C VAL A 46 13.79 -6.76 11.79
N HIS A 47 14.82 -7.43 12.32
CA HIS A 47 15.69 -6.85 13.35
C HIS A 47 16.41 -5.58 12.85
N MET A 48 16.88 -5.59 11.60
CA MET A 48 17.51 -4.44 10.98
C MET A 48 16.55 -3.26 10.84
N LEU A 49 15.29 -3.51 10.45
CA LEU A 49 14.28 -2.46 10.33
C LEU A 49 13.94 -1.84 11.68
N ALA A 50 13.81 -2.68 12.72
CA ALA A 50 13.60 -2.21 14.09
C ALA A 50 14.76 -1.35 14.60
N GLN A 51 16.00 -1.77 14.35
CA GLN A 51 17.20 -0.98 14.70
C GLN A 51 17.33 0.32 13.89
N ALA A 52 16.79 0.36 12.67
CA ALA A 52 16.80 1.53 11.82
C ALA A 52 15.76 2.60 12.24
N GLY A 53 14.96 2.34 13.28
CA GLY A 53 14.06 3.31 13.90
C GLY A 53 12.57 3.07 13.64
N ASP A 54 12.19 1.98 12.97
CA ASP A 54 10.78 1.63 12.70
C ASP A 54 10.40 0.25 13.29
N PRO A 55 10.40 0.11 14.63
CA PRO A 55 10.07 -1.14 15.30
C PRO A 55 8.61 -1.54 15.04
N ASP A 56 7.68 -0.58 15.00
CA ASP A 56 6.26 -0.86 14.79
C ASP A 56 5.99 -1.50 13.43
N THR A 57 6.58 -0.98 12.35
CA THR A 57 6.45 -1.63 11.04
C THR A 57 7.14 -2.99 11.05
N ALA A 58 8.32 -3.11 11.68
CA ALA A 58 9.06 -4.38 11.75
C ALA A 58 8.24 -5.52 12.39
N TYR A 59 7.53 -5.25 13.49
CA TYR A 59 6.72 -6.27 14.17
C TYR A 59 5.41 -6.61 13.44
N ASN A 60 4.87 -5.70 12.63
CA ASN A 60 3.61 -5.89 11.92
C ASN A 60 3.76 -6.44 10.48
N LEU A 61 4.99 -6.61 9.99
CA LEU A 61 5.23 -7.18 8.67
C LEU A 61 4.93 -8.68 8.64
N ALA A 62 4.14 -9.11 7.66
CA ALA A 62 3.95 -10.53 7.37
C ALA A 62 5.28 -11.17 6.95
N ARG A 63 5.49 -12.43 7.35
CA ARG A 63 6.72 -13.16 7.04
C ARG A 63 7.00 -13.16 5.54
N ASN A 64 8.20 -12.76 5.14
CA ASN A 64 8.67 -12.65 3.75
C ASN A 64 7.96 -11.58 2.90
N ASP A 65 7.31 -10.58 3.50
CA ASP A 65 6.81 -9.40 2.77
C ASP A 65 7.97 -8.43 2.44
N TRP A 66 8.86 -8.90 1.55
CA TRP A 66 10.05 -8.17 1.11
C TRP A 66 9.73 -6.85 0.43
N HIS A 67 8.56 -6.77 -0.22
CA HIS A 67 8.09 -5.56 -0.86
C HIS A 67 7.78 -4.47 0.18
N ARG A 68 6.97 -4.79 1.20
CA ARG A 68 6.68 -3.81 2.27
C ARG A 68 7.93 -3.48 3.10
N PHE A 69 8.80 -4.46 3.34
CA PHE A 69 10.12 -4.22 3.96
C PHE A 69 10.95 -3.21 3.15
N GLY A 70 11.08 -3.41 1.84
CA GLY A 70 11.85 -2.53 0.96
C GLY A 70 11.32 -1.09 0.99
N GLN A 71 10.00 -0.92 0.94
CA GLN A 71 9.37 0.39 1.07
C GLN A 71 9.63 1.05 2.43
N ALA A 72 9.65 0.28 3.52
CA ALA A 72 9.96 0.82 4.85
C ALA A 72 11.42 1.24 4.98
N LEU A 73 12.34 0.43 4.47
CA LEU A 73 13.75 0.80 4.43
C LEU A 73 13.98 2.04 3.56
N GLN A 74 13.28 2.16 2.42
CA GLN A 74 13.35 3.35 1.57
C GLN A 74 12.85 4.60 2.31
N ALA A 75 11.73 4.51 3.02
CA ALA A 75 11.18 5.62 3.78
C ALA A 75 12.18 6.13 4.82
N ILE A 76 12.80 5.23 5.59
CA ILE A 76 13.83 5.58 6.58
C ILE A 76 15.05 6.21 5.90
N LEU A 77 15.55 5.63 4.82
CA LEU A 77 16.76 6.11 4.13
C LEU A 77 16.58 7.48 3.49
N VAL A 78 15.39 7.79 2.96
CA VAL A 78 15.15 9.06 2.25
C VAL A 78 14.67 10.17 3.19
N SER A 79 13.86 9.84 4.19
CA SER A 79 13.26 10.84 5.09
C SER A 79 13.97 10.99 6.44
N GLY A 80 14.79 10.00 6.83
CA GLY A 80 15.35 9.91 8.18
C GLY A 80 14.30 9.64 9.27
N GLN A 81 13.03 9.44 8.90
CA GLN A 81 11.91 9.21 9.81
C GLN A 81 11.31 7.81 9.57
N SER A 82 10.81 7.21 10.66
CA SER A 82 10.06 5.95 10.63
C SER A 82 8.74 6.11 9.88
N ARG A 83 8.25 5.06 9.20
CA ARG A 83 6.93 5.11 8.55
C ARG A 83 5.81 5.37 9.55
N GLY A 84 6.00 4.98 10.82
CA GLY A 84 5.05 5.20 11.91
C GLY A 84 4.86 6.67 12.30
N VAL A 85 5.78 7.56 11.89
CA VAL A 85 5.67 9.01 12.13
C VAL A 85 4.71 9.66 11.14
N PHE A 86 4.49 9.06 9.98
CA PHE A 86 3.50 9.57 9.04
C PHE A 86 2.11 9.21 9.56
N PRO A 87 1.20 10.19 9.70
CA PRO A 87 -0.17 9.92 10.13
C PRO A 87 -0.74 8.79 9.28
N SER A 88 -1.17 7.70 9.93
CA SER A 88 -1.95 6.67 9.26
C SER A 88 -3.13 7.40 8.60
N PRO A 89 -3.33 7.29 7.26
CA PRO A 89 -4.51 7.87 6.61
C PRO A 89 -5.71 7.17 7.24
N HIS A 90 -6.41 7.97 8.05
CA HIS A 90 -7.12 7.62 9.27
C HIS A 90 -7.72 6.21 9.34
N ASN A 91 -7.58 5.58 10.51
CA ASN A 91 -8.50 4.51 10.88
C ASN A 91 -9.91 5.12 10.88
N TYR A 92 -10.82 4.53 10.13
CA TYR A 92 -12.26 4.71 10.24
C TYR A 92 -12.73 4.21 11.63
N LYS A 93 -12.17 4.69 12.74
CA LYS A 93 -12.79 4.42 14.03
C LYS A 93 -14.11 5.19 14.01
N LEU A 94 -15.18 4.46 13.73
CA LEU A 94 -16.57 4.79 14.07
C LEU A 94 -16.63 4.92 15.60
N ASP A 95 -15.99 5.95 16.14
CA ASP A 95 -16.23 6.38 17.50
C ASP A 95 -16.72 7.81 17.38
N HIS A 96 -18.03 7.96 17.55
CA HIS A 96 -18.69 9.25 17.60
C HIS A 96 -18.22 9.95 18.87
N THR A 97 -17.12 10.67 18.84
CA THR A 97 -16.82 11.73 19.82
C THR A 97 -15.58 12.52 19.37
N ASP A 98 -15.76 13.83 19.31
CA ASP A 98 -14.74 14.86 19.06
C ASP A 98 -14.08 14.90 17.68
N GLY A 99 -14.81 15.51 16.73
CA GLY A 99 -14.46 16.86 16.28
C GLY A 99 -13.08 17.13 15.68
N SER A 100 -12.29 16.14 15.27
CA SER A 100 -11.19 16.38 14.36
C SER A 100 -11.77 16.60 12.96
N GLU A 101 -12.11 17.86 12.69
CA GLU A 101 -12.50 18.41 11.40
C GLU A 101 -11.62 17.79 10.31
N TRP A 102 -12.23 17.00 9.42
CA TRP A 102 -11.54 16.44 8.28
C TRP A 102 -11.03 17.63 7.45
N ASP A 103 -9.71 17.81 7.37
CA ASP A 103 -9.08 18.76 6.44
C ASP A 103 -9.12 18.20 5.00
N CYS A 104 -10.30 17.73 4.58
CA CYS A 104 -10.59 17.43 3.20
C CYS A 104 -11.31 18.63 2.60
N ASN A 105 -10.66 19.28 1.62
CA ASN A 105 -11.23 20.42 0.88
C ASN A 105 -12.50 20.06 0.07
N TYR A 106 -13.01 18.83 0.17
CA TYR A 106 -14.08 18.28 -0.64
C TYR A 106 -15.04 17.44 0.21
N ASP A 107 -16.33 17.61 -0.04
CA ASP A 107 -17.40 16.75 0.48
C ASP A 107 -17.58 15.53 -0.47
N PHE A 108 -16.93 14.42 -0.15
CA PHE A 108 -16.95 13.22 -1.00
C PHE A 108 -18.24 12.41 -0.81
N GLN A 109 -19.03 12.30 -1.88
CA GLN A 109 -20.18 11.41 -1.95
C GLN A 109 -19.79 10.09 -2.61
N CYS A 110 -19.78 8.99 -1.84
CA CYS A 110 -19.36 7.66 -2.30
C CYS A 110 -20.57 6.76 -2.61
N TYR A 111 -20.76 6.40 -3.88
CA TYR A 111 -21.79 5.46 -4.31
C TYR A 111 -21.21 4.06 -4.53
N PHE A 112 -21.83 3.06 -3.93
CA PHE A 112 -21.42 1.66 -4.07
C PHE A 112 -22.40 0.93 -4.99
N LEU A 113 -21.92 0.55 -6.17
CA LEU A 113 -22.66 -0.35 -7.04
C LEU A 113 -22.43 -1.79 -6.58
N TYR A 114 -23.52 -2.49 -6.28
CA TYR A 114 -23.49 -3.83 -5.72
C TYR A 114 -24.31 -4.81 -6.57
N GLN A 115 -23.80 -6.04 -6.69
CA GLN A 115 -24.50 -7.19 -7.26
C GLN A 115 -24.09 -8.44 -6.50
N GLN A 116 -24.97 -9.45 -6.45
CA GLN A 116 -24.62 -10.76 -5.90
C GLN A 116 -23.43 -11.36 -6.66
N ARG A 117 -22.44 -11.89 -5.93
CA ARG A 117 -21.17 -12.36 -6.50
C ARG A 117 -21.34 -13.39 -7.63
N ALA A 118 -22.26 -14.35 -7.45
CA ALA A 118 -22.51 -15.40 -8.43
C ALA A 118 -23.04 -14.82 -9.76
N GLU A 119 -23.99 -13.90 -9.69
CA GLU A 119 -24.52 -13.21 -10.86
C GLU A 119 -23.45 -12.32 -11.50
N LEU A 120 -22.74 -11.49 -10.71
CA LEU A 120 -21.68 -10.63 -11.23
C LEU A 120 -20.63 -11.43 -12.04
N TYR A 121 -20.22 -12.60 -11.56
CA TYR A 121 -19.25 -13.44 -12.26
C TYR A 121 -19.79 -13.93 -13.62
N ARG A 122 -21.03 -14.43 -13.67
CA ARG A 122 -21.66 -14.82 -14.95
C ARG A 122 -21.71 -13.68 -15.95
N TRP A 123 -22.04 -12.47 -15.50
CA TRP A 123 -22.10 -11.29 -16.36
C TRP A 123 -20.72 -10.85 -16.85
N ILE A 124 -19.68 -10.99 -16.02
CA ILE A 124 -18.29 -10.73 -16.41
C ILE A 124 -17.85 -11.73 -17.48
N ASP A 125 -18.17 -13.02 -17.31
CA ASP A 125 -17.81 -14.07 -18.26
C ASP A 125 -18.45 -13.80 -19.64
N LEU A 126 -19.77 -13.58 -19.67
CA LEU A 126 -20.50 -13.23 -20.89
C LEU A 126 -19.94 -11.97 -21.58
N ARG A 127 -19.58 -10.95 -20.79
CA ARG A 127 -18.96 -9.74 -21.33
C ARG A 127 -17.59 -10.03 -21.97
N CYS A 128 -16.77 -10.85 -21.32
CA CYS A 128 -15.47 -11.23 -21.87
C CYS A 128 -15.63 -12.00 -23.18
N GLU A 129 -16.59 -12.93 -23.25
CA GLU A 129 -16.91 -13.67 -24.48
C GLU A 129 -17.34 -12.73 -25.61
N HIS A 130 -18.23 -11.77 -25.33
CA HIS A 130 -18.66 -10.77 -26.31
C HIS A 130 -17.50 -9.90 -26.82
N MET A 131 -16.56 -9.50 -25.94
CA MET A 131 -15.37 -8.73 -26.34
C MET A 131 -14.45 -9.49 -27.30
N LEU A 132 -14.48 -10.82 -27.27
CA LEU A 132 -13.69 -11.68 -28.16
C LEU A 132 -14.40 -11.94 -29.50
N VAL A 133 -15.73 -12.07 -29.48
CA VAL A 133 -16.53 -12.35 -30.68
C VAL A 133 -16.64 -11.13 -31.60
N ASP A 134 -16.71 -9.92 -31.03
CA ASP A 134 -16.63 -8.68 -31.80
C ASP A 134 -15.41 -7.84 -31.38
N PRO A 135 -14.24 -8.04 -32.01
CA PRO A 135 -13.03 -7.26 -31.70
C PRO A 135 -13.15 -5.78 -32.09
N ARG A 136 -14.25 -5.37 -32.72
CA ARG A 136 -14.58 -3.96 -33.01
C ARG A 136 -15.64 -3.38 -32.08
N GLY A 137 -16.16 -4.17 -31.12
CA GLY A 137 -17.26 -3.88 -30.20
C GLY A 137 -17.86 -2.46 -30.24
N LEU A 138 -19.06 -2.36 -30.85
CA LEU A 138 -19.85 -1.14 -31.16
C LEU A 138 -19.23 -0.23 -32.23
#